data_AF-A0A381XH11-F1
#
_entry.id   AF-A0A381XH11-F1
#
_cell.length_a   1.000
_cell.length_b   1.000
_cell.length_c   1.000
_cell.angle_alpha   90.00
_cell.angle_beta   90.00
_cell.angle_gamma   90.00
#
_symmetry.space_group_name_H-M   'P 1'
#
loop_
_entity.id
_entity.type
_entity.pdbx_description
1 polymer ?
#
loop_
_entity_poly.entity_id
_entity_poly.type
_entity_poly.pdbx_seq_one_letter_code
_entity_poly.pdbx_strand_id
1 'polypeptide(L)'
;METINEPNHPTDYRIAKLMDGSLVMGTISVDDNHMRIENPLELTTIPRMTEFGLKEDTTLSKWIPFTSDKEFVVTKDKVVVISLATVELAHFYEVVLNKMQSDTRNARPPLTPEDIDRILDIAEEMDSEFMRDDEPHDMIGGHTIESKTFH
;
A
#
# COMPACT_ATOMS: atom_id res chain seq x y z
N MET A 1 44.63 0.36 13.57
CA MET A 1 43.77 -0.53 14.37
C MET A 1 42.36 -0.28 13.88
N GLU A 2 41.82 -1.23 13.12
CA GLU A 2 40.48 -1.14 12.54
C GLU A 2 39.45 -1.39 13.65
N THR A 3 38.54 -0.44 13.87
CA THR A 3 37.32 -0.73 14.62
C THR A 3 36.31 -1.27 13.62
N ILE A 4 36.31 -2.58 13.48
CA ILE A 4 35.21 -3.34 12.89
C ILE A 4 33.97 -3.08 13.74
N ASN A 5 33.11 -2.15 13.31
CA ASN A 5 31.78 -2.03 13.87
C ASN A 5 31.02 -3.30 13.46
N GLU A 6 30.76 -4.16 14.43
CA GLU A 6 29.92 -5.35 14.30
C GLU A 6 28.55 -4.92 13.73
N PRO A 7 28.02 -5.58 12.68
CA PRO A 7 26.71 -5.26 12.15
C PRO A 7 25.63 -5.73 13.13
N ASN A 8 25.07 -4.81 13.91
CA ASN A 8 24.02 -5.12 14.90
C ASN A 8 22.61 -5.21 14.26
N HIS A 9 22.52 -5.70 13.01
CA HIS A 9 21.24 -6.00 12.36
C HIS A 9 21.41 -7.20 11.39
N PRO A 10 20.58 -8.25 11.49
CA PRO A 10 20.77 -9.51 10.76
C PRO A 10 20.36 -9.48 9.28
N THR A 11 20.04 -8.31 8.71
CA THR A 11 19.59 -8.24 7.30
C THR A 11 20.54 -7.46 6.43
N ASP A 12 21.16 -8.18 5.49
CA ASP A 12 22.01 -7.72 4.39
C ASP A 12 21.26 -6.84 3.36
N TYR A 13 20.20 -6.13 3.76
CA TYR A 13 19.47 -5.25 2.86
C TYR A 13 20.35 -4.07 2.45
N ARG A 14 20.40 -3.86 1.14
CA ARG A 14 21.20 -2.83 0.51
C ARG A 14 20.31 -1.97 -0.36
N ILE A 15 20.72 -0.72 -0.50
CA ILE A 15 20.16 0.22 -1.45
C ILE A 15 21.12 0.38 -2.63
N ALA A 16 20.59 0.33 -3.84
CA ALA A 16 21.29 0.62 -5.07
C ALA A 16 20.70 1.85 -5.73
N LYS A 17 21.57 2.79 -6.14
CA LYS A 17 21.22 3.88 -7.03
C LYS A 17 21.53 3.45 -8.46
N LEU A 18 20.51 3.42 -9.31
CA LEU A 18 20.66 3.08 -10.72
C LEU A 18 20.91 4.33 -11.57
N MET A 19 21.38 4.13 -12.80
CA MET A 19 21.71 5.25 -13.71
C MET A 19 20.51 6.09 -14.15
N ASP A 20 19.30 5.52 -14.10
CA ASP A 20 18.06 6.26 -14.36
C ASP A 20 17.65 7.19 -13.20
N GLY A 21 18.39 7.14 -12.09
CA GLY A 21 18.13 7.92 -10.89
C GLY A 21 17.26 7.22 -9.86
N SER A 22 16.69 6.05 -10.18
CA SER A 22 15.90 5.26 -9.24
C SER A 22 16.76 4.74 -8.08
N LEU A 23 16.11 4.62 -6.93
CA LEU A 23 16.67 4.02 -5.73
C LEU A 23 15.93 2.73 -5.44
N VAL A 24 16.63 1.59 -5.52
CA VAL A 24 16.03 0.27 -5.28
C VAL A 24 16.66 -0.37 -4.06
N MET A 25 15.84 -1.01 -3.25
CA MET A 25 16.23 -1.71 -2.03
C MET A 25 15.87 -3.19 -2.11
N GLY A 26 16.77 -4.04 -1.64
CA GLY A 26 16.53 -5.48 -1.53
C GLY A 26 17.76 -6.22 -1.03
N THR A 27 17.74 -7.54 -1.13
CA THR A 27 18.93 -8.36 -0.88
C THR A 27 19.79 -8.34 -2.15
N ILE A 28 20.99 -7.78 -2.06
CA ILE A 28 21.86 -7.57 -3.24
C ILE A 28 23.07 -8.49 -3.16
N SER A 29 23.30 -9.24 -4.24
CA SER A 29 24.56 -9.95 -4.51
C SER A 29 25.21 -9.41 -5.80
N VAL A 30 26.53 -9.41 -5.85
CA VAL A 30 27.28 -8.85 -6.98
C VAL A 30 28.26 -9.91 -7.50
N ASP A 31 28.19 -10.20 -8.80
CA ASP A 31 29.16 -11.00 -9.52
C ASP A 31 30.08 -10.10 -10.39
N ASP A 32 30.91 -10.69 -11.25
CA ASP A 32 31.90 -9.95 -12.04
C ASP A 32 31.25 -8.90 -12.97
N ASN A 33 30.06 -9.21 -13.51
CA ASN A 33 29.42 -8.41 -14.55
C ASN A 33 28.04 -7.87 -14.15
N HIS A 34 27.40 -8.46 -13.15
CA HIS A 34 26.02 -8.20 -12.80
C HIS A 34 25.83 -8.00 -11.30
N MET A 35 24.82 -7.21 -10.99
CA MET A 35 24.19 -7.12 -9.68
C MET A 35 22.89 -7.89 -9.73
N ARG A 36 22.69 -8.83 -8.80
CA ARG A 36 21.41 -9.50 -8.57
C ARG A 36 20.73 -8.87 -7.37
N ILE A 37 19.45 -8.58 -7.50
CA ILE A 37 18.63 -8.04 -6.42
C ILE A 37 17.37 -8.87 -6.24
N GLU A 38 17.15 -9.34 -5.01
CA GLU A 38 15.95 -10.06 -4.62
C GLU A 38 14.94 -9.15 -3.93
N ASN A 39 13.66 -9.36 -4.27
CA ASN A 39 12.48 -8.62 -3.81
C ASN A 39 12.66 -7.08 -3.87
N PRO A 40 13.11 -6.51 -5.02
CA PRO A 40 13.40 -5.09 -5.09
C PRO A 40 12.16 -4.22 -4.87
N LEU A 41 12.29 -3.27 -3.94
CA LEU A 41 11.34 -2.17 -3.74
C LEU A 41 12.00 -0.84 -4.11
N GLU A 42 11.32 -0.03 -4.91
CA GLU A 42 11.73 1.30 -5.28
C GLU A 42 11.36 2.31 -4.17
N LEU A 43 12.36 3.09 -3.75
CA LEU A 43 12.24 4.16 -2.78
C LEU A 43 11.97 5.48 -3.49
N THR A 44 10.79 6.05 -3.29
CA THR A 44 10.38 7.33 -3.87
C THR A 44 10.09 8.33 -2.76
N THR A 45 10.72 9.51 -2.83
CA THR A 45 10.44 10.64 -1.94
C THR A 45 9.71 11.73 -2.72
N ILE A 46 8.47 12.02 -2.31
CA ILE A 46 7.61 13.00 -2.97
C ILE A 46 7.47 14.21 -2.06
N PRO A 47 7.85 15.42 -2.51
CA PRO A 47 7.55 16.65 -1.78
C PRO A 47 6.04 16.93 -1.84
N ARG A 48 5.43 17.14 -0.68
CA ARG A 48 4.02 17.44 -0.52
C ARG A 48 3.85 18.75 0.25
N MET A 49 3.05 19.65 -0.31
CA MET A 49 2.66 20.87 0.40
C MET A 49 1.59 20.53 1.43
N THR A 50 1.84 20.89 2.68
CA THR A 50 0.89 20.75 3.79
C THR A 50 0.59 22.13 4.39
N GLU A 51 -0.42 22.21 5.26
CA GLU A 51 -0.74 23.42 6.02
C GLU A 51 0.43 23.92 6.90
N PHE A 52 1.38 23.04 7.23
CA PHE A 52 2.58 23.35 8.00
C PHE A 52 3.83 23.57 7.14
N GLY A 53 3.68 23.60 5.81
CA GLY A 53 4.77 23.81 4.85
C GLY A 53 5.13 22.58 4.02
N LEU A 54 6.32 22.61 3.42
CA LEU A 54 6.83 21.54 2.56
C LEU A 54 7.24 20.34 3.43
N LYS A 55 6.61 19.20 3.18
CA LYS A 55 6.96 17.91 3.78
C LYS A 55 7.44 16.95 2.71
N GLU A 56 8.40 16.10 3.02
CA GLU A 56 8.82 15.01 2.15
C GLU A 56 8.20 13.70 2.64
N ASP A 57 7.39 13.06 1.81
CA ASP A 57 6.82 11.74 2.08
C ASP A 57 7.63 10.69 1.32
N THR A 58 8.24 9.76 2.05
CA THR A 58 9.02 8.66 1.48
C THR A 58 8.21 7.38 1.49
N THR A 59 8.21 6.66 0.36
CA THR A 59 7.43 5.45 0.15
C THR A 59 8.26 4.36 -0.52
N LEU A 60 7.93 3.10 -0.24
CA LEU A 60 8.47 1.94 -0.92
C LEU A 60 7.37 1.28 -1.75
N SER A 61 7.67 0.94 -3.00
CA SER A 61 6.74 0.27 -3.90
C SER A 61 7.46 -0.77 -4.75
N LYS A 62 6.74 -1.69 -5.39
CA LYS A 62 7.36 -2.71 -6.23
C LYS A 62 8.06 -2.04 -7.42
N TRP A 63 9.36 -2.31 -7.59
CA TRP A 63 10.15 -1.67 -8.64
C TRP A 63 9.63 -1.99 -10.05
N ILE A 64 9.32 -3.25 -10.33
CA ILE A 64 8.73 -3.68 -11.60
C ILE A 64 7.35 -4.30 -11.31
N PRO A 65 6.26 -3.51 -11.35
CA PRO A 65 4.96 -3.97 -10.90
C PRO A 65 4.34 -5.04 -11.81
N PHE A 66 4.76 -5.11 -13.07
CA PHE A 66 4.16 -5.94 -14.12
C PHE A 66 4.79 -7.33 -14.26
N THR A 67 5.59 -7.78 -13.29
CA THR A 67 6.14 -9.15 -13.26
C THR A 67 5.92 -9.81 -11.91
N SER A 68 5.86 -11.14 -11.87
CA SER A 68 5.86 -11.95 -10.64
C SER A 68 7.26 -12.33 -10.16
N ASP A 69 8.30 -11.94 -10.91
CA ASP A 69 9.69 -12.30 -10.60
C ASP A 69 10.13 -11.71 -9.27
N LYS A 70 10.90 -12.52 -8.53
CA LYS A 70 11.47 -12.14 -7.23
C LYS A 70 12.93 -11.73 -7.32
N GLU A 71 13.64 -12.15 -8.36
CA GLU A 71 15.05 -11.82 -8.58
C GLU A 71 15.21 -11.08 -9.90
N PHE A 72 16.04 -10.03 -9.89
CA PHE A 72 16.36 -9.24 -11.07
C PHE A 72 17.87 -9.14 -11.24
N VAL A 73 18.31 -9.20 -12.48
CA VAL A 73 19.71 -9.09 -12.86
C VAL A 73 19.92 -7.75 -13.56
N VAL A 74 20.83 -6.94 -13.03
CA VAL A 74 21.19 -5.62 -13.56
C VAL A 74 22.66 -5.66 -13.95
N THR A 75 23.02 -5.19 -15.14
CA THR A 75 24.43 -5.10 -15.52
C THR A 75 25.14 -4.04 -14.68
N LYS A 76 26.37 -4.33 -14.27
CA LYS A 76 27.11 -3.49 -13.32
C LYS A 76 27.34 -2.06 -13.82
N ASP A 77 27.40 -1.85 -15.13
CA ASP A 77 27.51 -0.52 -15.75
C ASP A 77 26.26 0.35 -15.56
N LYS A 78 25.11 -0.24 -15.17
CA LYS A 78 23.86 0.47 -14.88
C LYS A 78 23.69 0.81 -13.40
N VAL A 79 24.63 0.39 -12.55
CA VAL A 79 24.60 0.64 -11.09
C VAL A 79 25.59 1.74 -10.75
N VAL A 80 25.12 2.80 -10.12
CA VAL A 80 25.92 3.97 -9.74
C VAL A 80 26.56 3.76 -8.37
N VAL A 81 25.78 3.36 -7.37
CA VAL A 81 26.24 3.12 -5.99
C VAL A 81 25.44 1.98 -5.38
N ILE A 82 26.10 1.16 -4.56
CA ILE A 82 25.45 0.20 -3.64
C ILE A 82 25.90 0.56 -2.22
N SER A 83 24.97 0.67 -1.29
CA SER A 83 25.24 0.94 0.13
C SER A 83 24.38 0.06 1.02
N LEU A 84 24.84 -0.17 2.26
CA LEU A 84 24.01 -0.77 3.29
C LEU A 84 22.84 0.16 3.63
N ALA A 85 21.67 -0.41 3.85
CA ALA A 85 20.51 0.30 4.38
C ALA A 85 20.74 0.67 5.85
N THR A 86 20.15 1.79 6.29
CA THR A 86 20.04 2.06 7.74
C THR A 86 19.06 1.07 8.38
N VAL A 87 19.19 0.86 9.69
CA VAL A 87 18.31 -0.05 10.45
C VAL A 87 16.83 0.35 10.29
N GLU A 88 16.53 1.64 10.39
CA GLU A 88 15.17 2.18 10.24
C GLU A 88 14.57 1.87 8.87
N LEU A 89 15.38 2.02 7.81
CA LEU A 89 14.94 1.77 6.44
C LEU A 89 14.79 0.26 6.17
N ALA A 90 15.65 -0.58 6.74
CA ALA A 90 15.52 -2.03 6.70
C ALA A 90 14.20 -2.50 7.34
N HIS A 91 13.86 -1.98 8.53
CA HIS A 91 12.58 -2.28 9.17
C HIS A 91 11.39 -1.82 8.32
N PHE A 92 11.47 -0.62 7.75
CA PHE A 92 10.41 -0.10 6.87
C PHE A 92 10.21 -1.00 5.65
N TYR A 93 11.31 -1.43 5.03
CA TYR A 93 11.30 -2.38 3.91
C TYR A 93 10.62 -3.70 4.28
N GLU A 94 10.93 -4.29 5.44
CA GLU A 94 10.32 -5.55 5.87
C GLU A 94 8.82 -5.44 6.09
N VAL A 95 8.36 -4.35 6.71
CA VAL A 95 6.92 -4.10 6.92
C VAL A 95 6.20 -4.00 5.58
N VAL A 96 6.75 -3.26 4.62
CA VAL A 96 6.15 -3.10 3.29
C VAL A 96 6.17 -4.43 2.52
N LEU A 97 7.30 -5.15 2.52
CA LEU A 97 7.42 -6.44 1.86
C LEU A 97 6.42 -7.46 2.40
N ASN A 98 6.28 -7.55 3.72
CA ASN A 98 5.33 -8.45 4.38
C ASN A 98 3.88 -8.11 4.01
N LYS A 99 3.53 -6.82 4.01
CA LYS A 99 2.20 -6.35 3.60
C LYS A 99 1.88 -6.75 2.15
N MET A 100 2.81 -6.54 1.22
CA MET A 100 2.60 -6.91 -0.18
C MET A 100 2.43 -8.42 -0.37
N GLN A 101 3.18 -9.24 0.38
CA GLN A 101 3.04 -10.69 0.37
C GLN A 101 1.72 -11.14 1.00
N SER A 102 1.28 -10.50 2.09
CA SER A 102 -0.01 -10.80 2.71
C SER A 102 -1.19 -10.41 1.82
N ASP A 103 -1.14 -9.25 1.16
CA ASP A 103 -2.19 -8.81 0.25
C ASP A 103 -2.33 -9.76 -0.95
N THR A 104 -1.21 -10.32 -1.42
CA THR A 104 -1.21 -11.35 -2.47
C THR A 104 -1.84 -12.67 -1.98
N ARG A 105 -1.58 -13.07 -0.74
CA ARG A 105 -2.13 -14.32 -0.14
C ARG A 105 -3.60 -14.17 0.26
N ASN A 106 -3.98 -12.98 0.72
CA ASN A 106 -5.31 -12.63 1.19
C ASN A 106 -6.14 -11.93 0.11
N ALA A 107 -5.72 -12.01 -1.16
CA ALA A 107 -6.51 -11.57 -2.28
C ALA A 107 -7.87 -12.27 -2.17
N ARG A 108 -8.89 -11.50 -1.77
CA ARG A 108 -10.23 -12.05 -1.61
C ARG A 108 -10.60 -12.70 -2.94
N PRO A 109 -11.09 -13.96 -2.93
CA PRO A 109 -11.55 -14.57 -4.15
C PRO A 109 -12.57 -13.63 -4.82
N PRO A 110 -12.61 -13.56 -6.16
CA PRO A 110 -13.68 -12.86 -6.83
C PRO A 110 -15.02 -13.37 -6.29
N LEU A 111 -15.97 -12.46 -6.08
CA LEU A 111 -17.30 -12.81 -5.57
C LEU A 111 -17.90 -13.90 -6.46
N THR A 112 -18.41 -14.96 -5.84
CA THR A 112 -19.15 -15.98 -6.59
C THR A 112 -20.53 -15.43 -6.98
N PRO A 113 -21.21 -15.99 -7.99
CA PRO A 113 -22.59 -15.61 -8.30
C PRO A 113 -23.52 -15.71 -7.08
N GLU A 114 -23.31 -16.72 -6.23
CA GLU A 114 -24.05 -16.92 -4.98
C GLU A 114 -23.78 -15.82 -3.95
N ASP A 115 -22.54 -15.32 -3.87
CA ASP A 115 -22.20 -14.19 -3.00
C ASP A 115 -22.86 -12.90 -3.50
N ILE A 116 -22.95 -12.72 -4.82
CA ILE A 116 -23.63 -11.56 -5.43
C ILE A 116 -25.13 -11.61 -5.13
N ASP A 117 -25.77 -12.77 -5.31
CA ASP A 117 -27.20 -12.94 -5.01
C ASP A 117 -27.49 -12.66 -3.53
N ARG A 118 -26.66 -13.18 -2.60
CA ARG A 118 -26.80 -12.87 -1.16
C ARG A 118 -26.63 -11.38 -0.85
N ILE A 119 -25.71 -10.69 -1.53
CA ILE A 119 -25.53 -9.24 -1.35
C ILE A 119 -26.77 -8.49 -1.84
N LEU A 120 -27.38 -8.91 -2.95
CA LEU A 120 -28.61 -8.32 -3.48
C LEU A 120 -29.80 -8.55 -2.55
N ASP A 121 -29.96 -9.76 -2.02
CA ASP A 121 -31.03 -10.09 -1.07
C ASP A 121 -30.94 -9.23 0.20
N ILE A 122 -29.73 -9.09 0.77
CA ILE A 122 -29.49 -8.25 1.96
C ILE A 122 -29.79 -6.77 1.66
N ALA A 123 -29.40 -6.28 0.48
CA ALA A 123 -29.67 -4.90 0.08
C ALA A 123 -31.19 -4.64 -0.07
N GLU A 124 -31.92 -5.59 -0.65
CA GLU A 124 -33.38 -5.50 -0.78
C GLU A 124 -34.09 -5.54 0.58
N GLU A 125 -33.61 -6.37 1.52
CA GLU A 125 -34.12 -6.41 2.89
C GLU A 125 -33.90 -5.07 3.60
N MET A 126 -32.69 -4.51 3.53
CA MET A 126 -32.35 -3.20 4.12
C MET A 126 -33.18 -2.05 3.53
N ASP A 127 -33.37 -2.02 2.21
CA ASP A 127 -34.22 -1.02 1.55
C ASP A 127 -35.69 -1.18 1.97
N SER A 128 -36.16 -2.41 2.13
CA SER A 128 -37.53 -2.69 2.60
C SER A 128 -37.75 -2.29 4.07
N GLU A 129 -36.72 -2.40 4.91
CA GLU A 129 -36.76 -1.92 6.30
C GLU A 129 -36.71 -0.39 6.36
N PHE A 130 -35.90 0.26 5.53
CA PHE A 130 -35.89 1.73 5.42
C PHE A 130 -37.23 2.31 4.95
N MET A 131 -37.94 1.62 4.07
CA MET A 131 -39.27 2.04 3.58
C MET A 131 -40.41 1.82 4.58
N ARG A 132 -40.17 1.08 5.69
CA ARG A 132 -41.18 0.87 6.74
C ARG A 132 -41.19 1.95 7.82
N ASP A 133 -40.13 2.76 7.90
CA ASP A 133 -40.03 3.88 8.86
C ASP A 133 -40.54 5.22 8.30
N ASP A 134 -40.89 5.30 7.00
CA ASP A 134 -41.68 6.42 6.44
C ASP A 134 -43.19 6.17 6.65
N GLU A 135 -43.63 6.06 7.92
CA GLU A 135 -45.00 6.48 8.23
C GLU A 135 -45.12 7.98 7.94
N PRO A 136 -46.24 8.47 7.37
CA PRO A 136 -46.39 9.87 7.01
C PRO A 136 -46.10 10.77 8.22
N HIS A 137 -45.07 11.60 8.06
CA HIS A 137 -44.43 12.47 9.05
C HIS A 137 -45.31 13.59 9.64
N ASP A 138 -46.65 13.48 9.59
CA ASP A 138 -47.61 14.50 10.03
C ASP A 138 -48.18 14.28 11.44
N MET A 139 -47.56 13.42 12.26
CA MET A 139 -47.93 13.23 13.66
C MET A 139 -46.84 13.70 14.61
N ILE A 140 -46.99 14.92 15.15
CA ILE A 140 -46.29 15.35 16.38
C ILE A 140 -47.25 15.20 17.55
N GLY A 141 -47.03 14.21 18.41
CA GLY A 141 -47.69 14.11 19.72
C GLY A 141 -49.20 13.81 19.71
N GLY A 142 -49.70 13.05 18.72
CA GLY A 142 -51.09 12.56 18.73
C GLY A 142 -52.16 13.55 18.27
N HIS A 143 -51.78 14.66 17.61
CA HIS A 143 -52.71 15.62 17.05
C HIS A 143 -52.52 15.79 15.54
N THR A 144 -53.61 15.63 14.77
CA THR A 144 -53.63 15.90 13.33
C THR A 144 -53.68 17.40 13.06
N ILE A 145 -52.74 17.92 12.27
CA ILE A 145 -52.67 19.35 11.91
C ILE A 145 -53.47 19.57 10.62
N GLU A 146 -54.68 20.11 10.74
CA GLU A 146 -55.41 20.60 9.56
C GLU A 146 -54.80 21.93 9.09
N SER A 147 -54.12 21.89 7.94
CA SER A 147 -53.59 23.10 7.30
C SER A 147 -54.73 23.92 6.70
N LYS A 148 -55.18 24.97 7.39
CA LYS A 148 -56.10 25.95 6.82
C LYS A 148 -55.37 26.89 5.87
N THR A 149 -55.66 26.76 4.58
CA THR A 149 -55.30 27.74 3.55
C THR A 149 -56.06 29.05 3.81
N PHE A 150 -55.35 30.12 4.15
CA PHE A 150 -55.91 31.47 4.19
C PHE A 150 -56.06 31.99 2.76
N HIS A 151 -57.27 32.49 2.44
CA HIS A 151 -57.61 33.13 1.17
C HIS A 151 -57.20 34.61 1.17
#